data_AF-A0A0F9F638-F1
#
_entry.id   AF-A0A0F9F638-F1
#
_cell.length_a   1.000
_cell.length_b   1.000
_cell.length_c   1.000
_cell.angle_alpha   90.00
_cell.angle_beta   90.00
_cell.angle_gamma   90.00
#
_symmetry.space_group_name_H-M   'P 1'
#
loop_
_entity.id
_entity.type
_entity.pdbx_description
1 polymer ?
#
loop_
_entity_poly.entity_id
_entity_poly.type
_entity_poly.pdbx_seq_one_letter_code
_entity_poly.pdbx_strand_id
1 'polypeptide(L)' 'SAQYNLGVCYKNGEGVKQDQKEAVRLYKLAADQGHADAKKRLAKMKK' A
#
# COMPACT_ATOMS: atom_id res chain seq x y z
N SER A 1 4.22 -2.88 8.91
CA SER A 1 3.34 -4.03 8.62
C SER A 1 3.73 -4.72 7.32
N ALA A 2 3.64 -6.05 7.27
CA ALA A 2 3.89 -6.82 6.04
C ALA A 2 3.01 -6.35 4.86
N GLN A 3 1.74 -6.01 5.16
CA GLN A 3 0.80 -5.44 4.18
C GLN A 3 1.31 -4.12 3.56
N TYR A 4 1.91 -3.22 4.35
CA TYR A 4 2.46 -1.97 3.82
C TYR A 4 3.62 -2.26 2.85
N ASN A 5 4.54 -3.15 3.23
CA ASN A 5 5.67 -3.51 2.38
C ASN A 5 5.20 -4.18 1.08
N LEU A 6 4.26 -5.11 1.17
CA LEU A 6 3.67 -5.74 -0.02
C LEU A 6 2.96 -4.70 -0.90
N GLY A 7 2.27 -3.73 -0.30
CA GLY A 7 1.67 -2.63 -1.05
C GLY A 7 2.71 -1.78 -1.78
N VAL A 8 3.89 -1.56 -1.19
CA VAL A 8 5.02 -0.89 -1.87
C VAL A 8 5.54 -1.74 -3.03
N CYS A 9 5.69 -3.06 -2.85
CA CYS A 9 6.10 -3.95 -3.93
C CYS A 9 5.12 -3.91 -5.11
N TYR A 10 3.81 -4.00 -4.87
CA TYR A 10 2.80 -3.87 -5.92
C TYR A 10 2.77 -2.49 -6.57
N LYS A 11 3.01 -1.42 -5.79
CA LYS A 11 3.09 -0.06 -6.32
C LYS A 11 4.28 0.10 -7.28
N ASN A 12 5.43 -0.47 -6.93
CA ASN A 12 6.69 -0.31 -7.66
C ASN A 12 6.98 -1.41 -8.68
N GLY A 13 6.23 -2.53 -8.64
CA GLY A 13 6.53 -3.71 -9.44
C GLY A 13 7.77 -4.49 -8.96
N GLU A 14 8.11 -4.40 -7.67
CA GLU A 14 9.32 -5.06 -7.12
C GLU A 14 9.02 -6.52 -6.76
N GLY A 15 9.52 -7.45 -7.57
CA GLY A 15 9.30 -8.89 -7.39
C GLY A 15 7.86 -9.36 -7.66
N VAL A 16 6.96 -8.44 -7.99
CA VAL A 16 5.57 -8.70 -8.40
C VAL A 16 5.22 -7.82 -9.59
N LYS A 17 4.22 -8.22 -10.37
CA LYS A 17 3.67 -7.34 -11.40
C LYS A 17 3.11 -6.08 -10.75
N GLN A 18 3.48 -4.91 -11.28
CA GLN A 18 2.96 -3.64 -10.78
C GLN A 18 1.43 -3.62 -10.87
N ASP A 19 0.78 -3.35 -9.74
CA ASP A 19 -0.67 -3.24 -9.62
C ASP A 19 -1.04 -2.20 -8.55
N GLN A 20 -1.51 -1.05 -9.02
CA GLN A 20 -1.93 0.02 -8.12
C GLN A 20 -3.18 -0.32 -7.32
N LYS A 21 -4.08 -1.18 -7.84
CA LYS A 21 -5.30 -1.56 -7.12
C LYS A 21 -4.96 -2.43 -5.92
N GLU A 22 -4.09 -3.43 -6.10
CA GLU A 22 -3.61 -4.25 -4.99
C GLU A 22 -2.79 -3.43 -3.99
N ALA A 23 -1.93 -2.51 -4.45
CA ALA A 23 -1.21 -1.59 -3.57
C ALA A 23 -2.16 -0.79 -2.66
N VAL A 24 -3.23 -0.20 -3.23
CA VAL A 24 -4.25 0.54 -2.47
C VAL A 24 -4.99 -0.37 -1.49
N ARG A 25 -5.34 -1.61 -1.89
CA ARG A 25 -6.00 -2.58 -1.01
C ARG A 25 -5.15 -2.91 0.21
N LEU A 26 -3.87 -3.16 0.00
CA LEU A 26 -2.91 -3.48 1.06
C LEU A 26 -2.62 -2.29 1.96
N TYR A 27 -2.55 -1.08 1.41
CA TYR A 27 -2.44 0.14 2.21
C TYR A 27 -3.69 0.41 3.05
N LYS A 28 -4.90 0.12 2.55
CA LYS A 28 -6.12 0.20 3.37
C LYS A 28 -6.04 -0.76 4.55
N LEU A 29 -5.71 -2.03 4.29
CA LEU A 29 -5.63 -3.03 5.34
C LEU A 29 -4.61 -2.66 6.43
N ALA A 30 -3.44 -2.17 6.01
CA ALA A 30 -2.43 -1.68 6.94
C ALA A 30 -2.90 -0.43 7.70
N ALA A 31 -3.60 0.50 7.03
CA ALA A 31 -4.17 1.69 7.65
C ALA A 31 -5.26 1.35 8.69
N ASP A 32 -6.08 0.34 8.43
CA ASP A 32 -7.13 -0.16 9.32
C ASP A 32 -6.53 -0.78 10.59
N GLN A 33 -5.34 -1.39 10.48
CA GLN A 33 -4.54 -1.86 11.61
C GLN A 33 -3.77 -0.74 12.34
N GLY A 34 -4.03 0.54 12.01
CA GLY A 34 -3.39 1.68 12.67
C GLY A 34 -2.01 2.06 12.10
N HIS A 35 -1.57 1.49 10.98
CA HIS A 35 -0.27 1.83 10.39
C HIS A 35 -0.28 3.23 9.79
N ALA A 36 0.34 4.20 10.49
CA ALA A 36 0.32 5.61 10.13
C ALA A 36 0.89 5.88 8.71
N ASP A 37 1.94 5.17 8.31
CA ASP A 37 2.53 5.36 6.99
C ASP A 37 1.63 4.85 5.86
N ALA A 38 0.82 3.83 6.14
CA ALA A 38 -0.13 3.33 5.16
C ALA A 38 -1.25 4.36 4.95
N LYS A 39 -1.76 4.99 6.03
CA LYS A 39 -2.70 6.12 5.94
C LYS A 39 -2.13 7.28 5.12
N LYS A 40 -0.87 7.66 5.38
CA LYS A 40 -0.19 8.73 4.62
C LYS A 40 -0.04 8.38 3.14
N ARG A 41 0.35 7.13 2.80
CA ARG A 41 0.47 6.67 1.41
C ARG A 41 -0.87 6.64 0.72
N LEU A 42 -1.90 6.11 1.36
CA LEU A 42 -3.27 6.12 0.83
C LEU A 42 -3.77 7.53 0.53
N ALA A 43 -3.50 8.49 1.43
CA ALA A 43 -3.87 9.89 1.23
C ALA A 43 -3.11 10.54 0.04
N LYS A 44 -1.84 10.19 -0.16
CA LYS A 44 -1.04 10.67 -1.31
C LYS A 44 -1.48 10.06 -2.64
N MET A 45 -2.00 8.83 -2.65
CA MET A 45 -2.48 8.18 -3.89
C MET A 45 -3.86 8.66 -4.34
N LYS A 46 -4.61 9.32 -3.46
CA LYS A 46 -5.91 9.93 -3.78
C LYS A 46 -5.81 11.39 -4.26
N LYS A 47 -4.60 11.96 -4.23
CA LYS A 47 -4.29 13.30 -4.74
C LYS A 47 -3.64 13.16 -6.10
#